data_AF-A0A954Q9Q4-F1
#
_entry.id   AF-A0A954Q9Q4-F1
#
_cell.length_a   1.000
_cell.length_b   1.000
_cell.length_c   1.000
_cell.angle_alpha   90.00
_cell.angle_beta   90.00
_cell.angle_gamma   90.00
#
_symmetry.space_group_name_H-M   'P 1'
#
loop_
_entity.id
_entity.type
_entity.pdbx_description
1 polymer ?
#
loop_
_entity_poly.entity_id
_entity_poly.type
_entity_poly.pdbx_seq_one_letter_code
_entity_poly.pdbx_strand_id
1 'polypeptide(L)'
;MKLRLLITVCSVPTLFAIPQLAFATSPFKKAFDEQYVKDSGNEEFQTAFRMDGCYVCHVKEKKKDVVNHYGNELGKLIPGNVQERLDEARKGGRDAKAAEEEKVLKELVEAMKKVEEIKSPSGVTYGELFKSHQLPPHEGEFSTK
;
A
#
# COMPACT_ATOMS: atom_id res chain seq x y z
N MET A 1 -56.15 15.00 -13.74
CA MET A 1 -55.15 14.06 -13.21
C MET A 1 -53.77 14.54 -13.67
N LYS A 2 -52.93 15.07 -12.78
CA LYS A 2 -51.58 15.56 -13.12
C LYS A 2 -50.56 14.59 -12.55
N LEU A 3 -50.01 13.73 -13.40
CA LEU A 3 -48.95 12.77 -13.07
C LEU A 3 -47.64 13.55 -12.88
N ARG A 4 -47.17 13.66 -11.64
CA ARG A 4 -45.86 14.25 -11.33
C ARG A 4 -44.82 13.13 -11.35
N LEU A 5 -44.00 13.12 -12.40
CA LEU A 5 -42.84 12.27 -12.56
C LEU A 5 -41.76 12.70 -11.55
N LEU A 6 -41.55 11.89 -10.51
CA LEU A 6 -40.43 12.04 -9.57
C LEU A 6 -39.21 11.37 -10.19
N ILE A 7 -38.30 12.18 -10.73
CA ILE A 7 -36.99 11.75 -11.22
C ILE A 7 -36.10 11.59 -9.99
N THR A 8 -35.94 10.35 -9.51
CA THR A 8 -34.92 10.01 -8.50
C THR A 8 -33.55 10.06 -9.18
N VAL A 9 -32.78 11.10 -8.88
CA VAL A 9 -31.38 11.22 -9.31
C VAL A 9 -30.58 10.15 -8.55
N CYS A 10 -30.29 9.04 -9.23
CA CYS A 10 -29.38 8.01 -8.76
C CYS A 10 -27.95 8.56 -8.90
N SER A 11 -27.41 9.16 -7.82
CA SER A 11 -26.00 9.54 -7.78
C SER A 11 -25.17 8.27 -7.75
N VAL A 12 -24.62 7.86 -8.89
CA VAL A 12 -23.63 6.79 -8.98
C VAL A 12 -22.34 7.34 -8.38
N PRO A 13 -21.84 6.85 -7.22
CA PRO A 13 -20.51 7.22 -6.78
C PRO A 13 -19.53 6.66 -7.81
N THR A 14 -18.88 7.57 -8.54
CA THR A 14 -17.77 7.22 -9.43
C THR A 14 -16.67 6.64 -8.55
N LEU A 15 -16.51 5.31 -8.55
CA LEU A 15 -15.31 4.67 -8.00
C LEU A 15 -14.13 5.22 -8.81
N PHE A 16 -13.37 6.14 -8.21
CA PHE A 16 -12.02 6.43 -8.68
C PHE A 16 -11.20 5.17 -8.40
N ALA A 17 -11.01 4.34 -9.42
CA ALA A 17 -9.97 3.33 -9.42
C ALA A 17 -8.65 4.10 -9.42
N ILE A 18 -8.04 4.26 -8.25
CA ILE A 18 -6.66 4.71 -8.14
C ILE A 18 -5.84 3.44 -8.34
N PRO A 19 -5.16 3.27 -9.49
CA PRO A 19 -4.34 2.10 -9.68
C PRO A 19 -3.13 2.21 -8.75
N GLN A 20 -3.17 1.45 -7.66
CA GLN A 20 -2.16 1.46 -6.62
C GLN A 20 -1.11 0.34 -6.84
N LEU A 21 -0.34 0.02 -5.82
CA LEU A 21 0.96 -0.62 -5.96
C LEU A 21 0.89 -2.14 -6.22
N ALA A 22 1.38 -2.61 -7.38
CA ALA A 22 1.84 -3.98 -7.56
C ALA A 22 3.35 -4.08 -7.27
N PHE A 23 3.79 -3.67 -6.07
CA PHE A 23 5.20 -3.64 -5.68
C PHE A 23 5.54 -4.67 -4.62
N ALA A 24 5.82 -5.88 -5.08
CA ALA A 24 6.42 -6.93 -4.26
C ALA A 24 7.86 -7.21 -4.74
N THR A 25 8.78 -6.27 -4.54
CA THR A 25 10.22 -6.49 -4.78
C THR A 25 11.02 -6.42 -3.48
N SER A 26 12.19 -7.07 -3.46
CA SER A 26 13.10 -7.12 -2.31
C SER A 26 13.40 -5.76 -1.65
N PRO A 27 13.52 -4.63 -2.39
CA PRO A 27 13.68 -3.30 -1.79
C PRO A 27 12.55 -2.85 -0.85
N PHE A 28 11.29 -3.18 -1.15
CA PHE A 28 10.15 -2.76 -0.32
C PHE A 28 10.14 -3.50 1.02
N LYS A 29 10.34 -4.82 0.97
CA LYS A 29 10.52 -5.62 2.17
C LYS A 29 11.68 -5.09 3.01
N LYS A 30 12.79 -4.72 2.36
CA LYS A 30 13.96 -4.16 3.05
C LYS A 30 13.66 -2.82 3.70
N ALA A 31 12.96 -1.91 3.03
CA ALA A 31 12.56 -0.62 3.60
C ALA A 31 11.67 -0.80 4.84
N PHE A 32 10.70 -1.70 4.81
CA PHE A 32 9.87 -2.02 5.98
C PHE A 32 10.69 -2.62 7.12
N ASP A 33 11.59 -3.56 6.79
CA ASP A 33 12.48 -4.18 7.77
C ASP A 33 13.34 -3.15 8.49
N GLU A 34 14.00 -2.27 7.72
CA GLU A 34 14.88 -1.22 8.23
C GLU A 34 14.13 -0.17 9.04
N GLN A 35 12.90 0.20 8.63
CA GLN A 35 12.14 1.24 9.32
C GLN A 35 11.53 0.74 10.63
N TYR A 36 11.07 -0.51 10.71
CA TYR A 36 10.23 -0.97 11.83
C TYR A 36 10.73 -2.22 12.55
N VAL A 37 11.37 -3.16 11.85
CA VAL A 37 11.49 -4.54 12.35
C VAL A 37 12.89 -4.88 12.84
N LYS A 38 13.90 -4.60 12.01
CA LYS A 38 15.30 -5.02 12.23
C LYS A 38 15.82 -4.58 13.60
N ASP A 39 15.57 -3.32 13.95
CA ASP A 39 16.08 -2.69 15.19
C ASP A 39 15.03 -2.65 16.32
N SER A 40 13.92 -3.39 16.18
CA SER A 40 12.86 -3.45 17.20
C SER A 40 13.26 -4.13 18.51
N GLY A 41 14.31 -4.97 18.48
CA GLY A 41 14.69 -5.81 19.62
C GLY A 41 13.66 -6.88 20.01
N ASN A 42 12.65 -7.13 19.17
CA ASN A 42 11.60 -8.13 19.40
C ASN A 42 11.69 -9.28 18.39
N GLU A 43 12.13 -10.45 18.84
CA GLU A 43 12.35 -11.62 17.98
C GLU A 43 11.05 -12.19 17.37
N GLU A 44 9.94 -12.08 18.10
CA GLU A 44 8.63 -12.58 17.66
C GLU A 44 8.12 -11.74 16.49
N PHE A 45 8.26 -10.42 16.57
CA PHE A 45 7.92 -9.48 15.52
C PHE A 45 8.80 -9.63 14.29
N GLN A 46 10.11 -9.79 14.50
CA GLN A 46 11.02 -10.13 13.41
C GLN A 46 10.64 -11.45 12.74
N THR A 47 10.23 -12.46 13.51
CA THR A 47 9.80 -13.76 12.99
C THR A 47 8.48 -13.64 12.24
N ALA A 48 7.49 -12.94 12.81
CA ALA A 48 6.22 -12.66 12.18
C ALA A 48 6.45 -11.96 10.83
N PHE A 49 7.29 -10.91 10.80
CA PHE A 49 7.60 -10.20 9.57
C PHE A 49 8.31 -11.07 8.53
N ARG A 50 9.22 -11.95 8.95
CA ARG A 50 9.89 -12.91 8.05
C ARG A 50 8.89 -13.88 7.43
N MET A 51 7.90 -14.34 8.19
CA MET A 51 6.84 -15.23 7.70
C MET A 51 5.86 -14.50 6.77
N ASP A 52 5.58 -13.24 7.08
CA ASP A 52 4.52 -12.49 6.41
C ASP A 52 5.01 -11.80 5.13
N GLY A 53 6.15 -11.11 5.20
CA GLY A 53 6.87 -10.53 4.08
C GLY A 53 5.99 -9.67 3.15
N CYS A 54 5.54 -10.26 2.04
CA CYS A 54 4.69 -9.57 1.07
C CYS A 54 3.27 -9.29 1.61
N TYR A 55 2.79 -10.09 2.57
CA TYR A 55 1.43 -10.00 3.08
C TYR A 55 1.21 -8.85 4.08
N VAL A 56 2.29 -8.16 4.44
CA VAL A 56 2.23 -6.88 5.15
C VAL A 56 1.43 -5.83 4.37
N CYS A 57 1.51 -5.84 3.03
CA CYS A 57 0.76 -4.93 2.16
C CYS A 57 -0.27 -5.65 1.27
N HIS A 58 -0.10 -6.95 1.03
CA HIS A 58 -0.96 -7.73 0.14
C HIS A 58 -1.86 -8.70 0.89
N VAL A 59 -3.02 -8.98 0.32
CA VAL A 59 -3.91 -10.00 0.87
C VAL A 59 -3.40 -11.40 0.49
N LYS A 60 -3.30 -12.28 1.48
CA LYS A 60 -2.89 -13.67 1.27
C LYS A 60 -3.89 -14.39 0.34
N GLU A 61 -3.39 -15.31 -0.49
CA GLU A 61 -4.20 -16.09 -1.46
C GLU A 61 -4.94 -15.25 -2.53
N LYS A 62 -4.74 -13.93 -2.57
CA LYS A 62 -5.22 -13.06 -3.63
C LYS A 62 -4.11 -12.72 -4.63
N LYS A 63 -4.53 -12.17 -5.76
CA LYS A 63 -3.60 -11.64 -6.76
C LYS A 63 -2.80 -10.48 -6.14
N LYS A 64 -1.59 -10.25 -6.65
CA LYS A 64 -0.66 -9.22 -6.15
C LYS A 64 -1.13 -7.79 -6.42
N ASP A 65 -2.15 -7.60 -7.25
CA ASP A 65 -2.85 -6.33 -7.41
C ASP A 65 -3.93 -6.11 -6.34
N VAL A 66 -4.14 -7.04 -5.41
CA VAL A 66 -5.04 -6.87 -4.27
C VAL A 66 -4.21 -6.57 -3.02
N VAL A 67 -4.46 -5.41 -2.44
CA VAL A 67 -3.77 -4.92 -1.23
C VAL A 67 -4.73 -4.89 -0.04
N ASN A 68 -4.15 -5.06 1.15
CA ASN A 68 -4.87 -4.89 2.42
C ASN A 68 -5.06 -3.39 2.72
N HIS A 69 -5.69 -3.05 3.84
CA HIS A 69 -5.86 -1.65 4.25
C HIS A 69 -4.54 -0.86 4.30
N TYR A 70 -3.46 -1.47 4.80
CA TYR A 70 -2.17 -0.80 4.90
C TYR A 70 -1.54 -0.51 3.53
N GLY A 71 -1.53 -1.50 2.63
CA GLY A 71 -1.06 -1.31 1.26
C GLY A 71 -1.92 -0.29 0.49
N ASN A 72 -3.22 -0.22 0.79
CA ASN A 72 -4.13 0.78 0.26
C ASN A 72 -3.82 2.19 0.79
N GLU A 73 -3.47 2.37 2.06
CA GLU A 73 -3.09 3.71 2.54
C GLU A 73 -1.73 4.13 1.96
N LEU A 74 -0.75 3.21 1.85
CA LEU A 74 0.52 3.50 1.21
C LEU A 74 0.37 3.97 -0.24
N GLY A 75 -0.44 3.28 -1.05
CA GLY A 75 -0.59 3.67 -2.45
C GLY A 75 -1.40 4.96 -2.67
N LYS A 76 -2.19 5.44 -1.69
CA LYS A 76 -2.79 6.78 -1.76
C LYS A 76 -1.75 7.89 -1.54
N LEU A 77 -0.68 7.57 -0.81
CA LEU A 77 0.38 8.51 -0.46
C LEU A 77 1.49 8.56 -1.51
N ILE A 78 1.57 7.57 -2.39
CA ILE A 78 2.55 7.49 -3.46
C ILE A 78 1.92 8.06 -4.75
N PRO A 79 2.57 9.04 -5.42
CA PRO A 79 1.98 9.70 -6.56
C PRO A 79 1.92 8.83 -7.83
N GLY A 80 0.74 8.79 -8.44
CA GLY A 80 0.50 8.18 -9.74
C GLY A 80 0.59 6.65 -9.73
N ASN A 81 0.44 6.07 -10.92
CA ASN A 81 0.60 4.64 -11.10
C ASN A 81 2.09 4.28 -11.21
N VAL A 82 2.62 3.71 -10.14
CA VAL A 82 4.04 3.33 -10.06
C VAL A 82 4.41 2.25 -11.09
N GLN A 83 3.50 1.32 -11.40
CA GLN A 83 3.76 0.29 -12.40
C GLN A 83 3.91 0.92 -13.79
N GLU A 84 3.02 1.82 -14.17
CA GLU A 84 3.11 2.57 -15.43
C GLU A 84 4.39 3.42 -15.51
N ARG A 85 4.76 4.08 -14.40
CA ARG A 85 6.01 4.87 -14.32
C ARG A 85 7.24 4.00 -14.58
N LEU A 86 7.30 2.82 -13.99
CA LEU A 86 8.41 1.89 -14.23
C LEU A 86 8.39 1.28 -15.63
N ASP A 87 7.22 0.94 -16.16
CA ASP A 87 7.10 0.42 -17.52
C ASP A 87 7.51 1.46 -18.56
N GLU A 88 7.19 2.74 -18.33
CA GLU A 88 7.67 3.85 -19.14
C GLU A 88 9.19 4.03 -19.00
N ALA A 89 9.71 4.08 -17.78
CA ALA A 89 11.14 4.22 -17.53
C ALA A 89 11.96 3.07 -18.15
N ARG A 90 11.40 1.85 -18.16
CA ARG A 90 12.02 0.67 -18.80
C ARG A 90 12.22 0.84 -20.30
N LYS A 91 11.38 1.62 -20.99
CA LYS A 91 11.57 1.96 -22.42
C LYS A 91 12.85 2.76 -22.65
N GLY A 92 13.28 3.54 -21.65
CA GLY A 92 14.54 4.28 -21.63
C GLY A 92 15.77 3.44 -21.26
N GLY A 93 15.62 2.14 -21.01
CA GLY A 93 16.72 1.23 -20.66
C GLY A 93 16.90 0.98 -19.16
N ARG A 94 17.97 0.25 -18.80
CA ARG A 94 18.20 -0.22 -17.43
C ARG A 94 18.42 0.93 -16.45
N ASP A 95 19.22 1.92 -16.84
CA ASP A 95 19.59 3.03 -15.96
C ASP A 95 18.40 3.95 -15.69
N ALA A 96 17.56 4.19 -16.71
CA ALA A 96 16.30 4.93 -16.55
C ALA A 96 15.34 4.21 -15.59
N LYS A 97 15.18 2.87 -15.73
CA LYS A 97 14.38 2.07 -14.81
C LYS A 97 14.93 2.12 -13.38
N ALA A 98 16.24 1.97 -13.19
CA ALA A 98 16.87 2.02 -11.87
C ALA A 98 16.70 3.38 -11.19
N ALA A 99 16.85 4.47 -11.93
CA ALA A 99 16.61 5.82 -11.43
C ALA A 99 15.15 6.03 -11.01
N GLU A 100 14.19 5.48 -11.74
CA GLU A 100 12.78 5.56 -11.35
C GLU A 100 12.46 4.66 -10.15
N GLU A 101 13.02 3.45 -10.06
CA GLU A 101 12.91 2.59 -8.88
C GLU A 101 13.44 3.27 -7.62
N GLU A 102 14.54 4.02 -7.71
CA GLU A 102 15.07 4.80 -6.59
C GLU A 102 14.11 5.92 -6.13
N LYS A 103 13.47 6.64 -7.07
CA LYS A 103 12.47 7.67 -6.72
C LYS A 103 11.27 7.04 -6.03
N VAL A 104 10.76 5.96 -6.58
CA VAL A 104 9.64 5.21 -6.01
C VAL A 104 9.96 4.72 -4.60
N LEU A 105 11.19 4.25 -4.35
CA LEU A 105 11.61 3.82 -3.03
C LEU A 105 11.65 4.98 -2.02
N LYS A 106 12.09 6.18 -2.45
CA LYS A 106 12.04 7.39 -1.61
C LYS A 106 10.59 7.77 -1.27
N GLU A 107 9.72 7.78 -2.27
CA GLU A 107 8.29 8.03 -2.09
C GLU A 107 7.64 7.01 -1.15
N LEU A 108 8.03 5.73 -1.24
CA LEU A 108 7.58 4.69 -0.31
C LEU A 108 8.02 4.98 1.12
N VAL A 109 9.29 5.30 1.36
CA VAL A 109 9.78 5.61 2.71
C VAL A 109 9.06 6.83 3.29
N GLU A 110 8.78 7.83 2.47
CA GLU A 110 7.97 8.98 2.88
C GLU A 110 6.51 8.60 3.18
N ALA A 111 5.90 7.76 2.34
CA ALA A 111 4.55 7.24 2.54
C ALA A 111 4.47 6.41 3.81
N MET A 112 5.47 5.57 4.10
CA MET A 112 5.57 4.81 5.34
C MET A 112 5.58 5.73 6.56
N LYS A 113 6.32 6.83 6.55
CA LYS A 113 6.30 7.80 7.66
C LYS A 113 4.93 8.46 7.83
N LYS A 114 4.28 8.82 6.72
CA LYS A 114 2.95 9.46 6.75
C LYS A 114 1.86 8.50 7.19
N VAL A 115 1.97 7.22 6.80
CA VAL A 115 0.96 6.19 7.16
C VAL A 115 0.95 5.91 8.66
N GLU A 116 2.06 6.18 9.38
CA GLU A 116 2.13 6.03 10.83
C GLU A 116 1.07 6.86 11.57
N GLU A 117 0.61 7.96 10.98
CA GLU A 117 -0.43 8.83 11.55
C GLU A 117 -1.86 8.37 11.20
N ILE A 118 -2.01 7.43 10.27
CA ILE A 118 -3.31 6.95 9.81
C ILE A 118 -3.81 5.85 10.74
N LYS A 119 -5.10 5.94 11.10
CA LYS A 119 -5.79 4.90 11.87
C LYS A 119 -5.96 3.64 11.03
N SER A 120 -5.52 2.52 11.58
CA SER A 120 -5.85 1.20 11.08
C SER A 120 -7.31 0.84 11.38
N PRO A 121 -7.86 -0.22 10.76
CA PRO A 121 -9.22 -0.68 11.03
C PRO A 121 -9.49 -1.06 12.49
N SER A 122 -8.46 -1.42 13.26
CA SER A 122 -8.58 -1.72 14.69
C SER A 122 -8.70 -0.48 15.58
N GLY A 123 -8.61 0.72 15.02
CA GLY A 123 -8.81 2.00 15.70
C GLY A 123 -7.55 2.66 16.25
N VAL A 124 -6.42 1.94 16.30
CA VAL A 124 -5.08 2.49 16.60
C VAL A 124 -4.38 2.95 15.33
N THR A 125 -3.45 3.89 15.45
CA THR A 125 -2.62 4.31 14.32
C THR A 125 -1.62 3.22 13.91
N TYR A 126 -1.19 3.20 12.64
CA TYR A 126 -0.16 2.26 12.22
C TYR A 126 1.16 2.47 12.97
N GLY A 127 1.49 3.71 13.34
CA GLY A 127 2.67 4.01 14.16
C GLY A 127 2.60 3.39 15.55
N GLU A 128 1.44 3.47 16.22
CA GLU A 128 1.21 2.79 17.51
C GLU A 128 1.27 1.27 17.37
N LEU A 129 0.74 0.74 16.26
CA LEU A 129 0.75 -0.68 15.95
C LEU A 129 2.19 -1.22 15.78
N PHE A 130 3.04 -0.51 15.04
CA PHE A 130 4.46 -0.89 14.88
C PHE A 130 5.28 -0.73 16.15
N LYS A 131 5.04 0.35 16.92
CA LYS A 131 5.65 0.52 18.26
C LYS A 131 5.27 -0.58 19.24
N SER A 132 4.10 -1.20 19.02
CA SER A 132 3.61 -2.34 19.79
C SER A 132 4.05 -3.69 19.21
N HIS A 133 5.00 -3.70 18.27
CA HIS A 133 5.55 -4.90 17.63
C HIS A 133 4.51 -5.78 16.93
N GLN A 134 3.49 -5.14 16.35
CA GLN A 134 2.43 -5.80 15.60
C GLN A 134 2.58 -5.49 14.11
N LEU A 135 2.14 -6.41 13.26
CA LEU A 135 2.06 -6.22 11.81
C LEU A 135 0.67 -5.72 11.42
N PRO A 136 0.53 -5.02 10.27
CA PRO A 136 -0.78 -4.62 9.78
C PRO A 136 -1.68 -5.84 9.58
N PRO A 137 -2.98 -5.72 9.85
CA PRO A 137 -3.93 -6.80 9.59
C PRO A 137 -4.00 -7.10 8.09
N HIS A 138 -4.24 -8.37 7.74
CA HIS A 138 -4.40 -8.81 6.34
C HIS A 138 -5.78 -8.51 5.77
N GLU A 139 -6.60 -7.79 6.52
CA GLU A 139 -7.98 -7.47 6.18
C GLU A 139 -8.06 -6.34 5.14
N GLY A 140 -9.22 -6.27 4.48
CA GLY A 140 -9.48 -5.37 3.37
C GLY A 140 -9.01 -5.97 2.04
N GLU A 141 -9.77 -5.74 0.97
CA GLU A 141 -9.43 -6.18 -0.38
C GLU A 141 -9.59 -5.00 -1.34
N PHE A 142 -8.49 -4.29 -1.60
CA PHE A 142 -8.48 -3.14 -2.50
C PHE A 142 -7.77 -3.50 -3.80
N SER A 143 -8.47 -3.33 -4.93
CA SER A 143 -7.86 -3.47 -6.24
C SER A 143 -6.96 -2.28 -6.51
N THR A 144 -5.76 -2.59 -6.97
CA THR A 144 -4.78 -1.62 -7.45
C THR A 144 -4.76 -1.47 -8.97
N LYS A 145 -5.77 -2.04 -9.63
CA LYS A 145 -6.09 -1.83 -11.05
C LYS A 145 -7.40 -1.07 -11.18
#